data_AF-A0A2N6A193-F1
#
_entry.id   AF-A0A2N6A193-F1
#
_cell.length_a   1.000
_cell.length_b   1.000
_cell.length_c   1.000
_cell.angle_alpha   90.00
_cell.angle_beta   90.00
_cell.angle_gamma   90.00
#
_symmetry.space_group_name_H-M   'P 1'
#
loop_
_entity.id
_entity.type
_entity.pdbx_description
1 polymer ?
#
loop_
_entity_poly.entity_id
_entity_poly.type
_entity_poly.pdbx_seq_one_letter_code
_entity_poly.pdbx_strand_id
1 'polypeptide(L)' 'MQEITKEHVLEVCKLGQMGAHVCSYLVITDGQIACAKGTRIQQVIDSRREDGNMIAMGDNCEGRIGKVDPPEKKPE' A
#
# COMPACT_ATOMS: atom_id res chain seq x y z
N MET A 1 -0.88 8.76 -15.27
CA MET A 1 -0.79 8.11 -13.94
C MET A 1 0.29 8.82 -13.15
N GLN A 2 0.06 9.08 -11.86
CA GLN A 2 1.01 9.83 -11.02
C GLN A 2 1.99 8.87 -10.31
N GLU A 3 3.20 9.36 -10.04
CA GLU A 3 4.24 8.60 -9.34
C GLU A 3 3.89 8.38 -7.86
N ILE A 4 4.37 7.28 -7.28
CA ILE A 4 4.29 7.01 -5.84
C ILE A 4 5.44 7.74 -5.11
N THR A 5 5.11 8.51 -4.08
CA THR A 5 6.10 9.20 -3.23
C THR A 5 6.03 8.70 -1.79
N LYS A 6 7.06 9.00 -0.98
CA LYS A 6 7.08 8.64 0.45
C LYS A 6 5.91 9.28 1.20
N GLU A 7 5.63 10.55 0.90
CA GLU A 7 4.54 11.32 1.50
C GLU A 7 3.18 10.72 1.14
N HIS A 8 3.01 10.27 -0.11
CA HIS A 8 1.78 9.59 -0.51
C HIS A 8 1.57 8.29 0.27
N VAL A 9 2.65 7.51 0.44
CA VAL A 9 2.60 6.24 1.18
C VAL A 9 2.26 6.45 2.65
N LEU A 10 2.80 7.50 3.29
CA LEU A 10 2.57 7.82 4.69
C LEU A 10 1.20 8.47 4.94
N GLU A 11 0.83 9.49 4.17
CA GLU A 11 -0.34 10.33 4.47
C GLU A 11 -1.62 9.79 3.83
N VAL A 12 -1.53 9.28 2.60
CA VAL A 12 -2.70 8.79 1.85
C VAL A 12 -2.87 7.29 2.05
N CYS A 13 -1.81 6.52 1.82
CA CYS A 13 -1.86 5.07 2.01
C CYS A 13 -1.75 4.67 3.49
N LYS A 14 -1.46 5.64 4.38
CA LYS A 14 -1.45 5.46 5.84
C LYS A 14 -0.46 4.41 6.33
N LEU A 15 0.64 4.19 5.60
CA LEU A 15 1.66 3.25 6.02
C LEU A 15 2.26 3.68 7.37
N GLY A 16 2.38 2.74 8.31
CA GLY A 16 2.83 3.01 9.67
C GLY A 16 1.69 3.40 10.63
N GLN A 17 0.47 3.62 10.13
CA GLN A 17 -0.73 3.63 10.96
C GLN A 17 -1.22 2.20 11.18
N MET A 18 -2.00 1.95 12.23
CA MET A 18 -2.42 0.58 12.58
C MET A 18 -3.76 0.18 11.92
N GLY A 19 -3.83 -1.07 11.48
CA GLY A 19 -5.09 -1.77 11.25
C GLY A 19 -5.76 -1.52 9.90
N ALA A 20 -7.10 -1.59 9.92
CA ALA A 20 -7.96 -1.58 8.74
C ALA A 20 -7.87 -0.30 7.88
N HIS A 21 -7.33 0.79 8.40
CA HIS A 21 -7.21 2.06 7.68
C HIS A 21 -6.02 2.13 6.73
N VAL A 22 -5.05 1.21 6.84
CA VAL A 22 -3.89 1.15 5.95
C VAL A 22 -4.34 0.65 4.58
N CYS A 23 -3.84 1.28 3.52
CA CYS A 23 -4.12 0.87 2.15
C CYS A 23 -3.61 -0.56 1.90
N SER A 24 -4.54 -1.41 1.46
CA SER A 24 -4.30 -2.83 1.20
C SER A 24 -3.40 -3.10 0.00
N TYR A 25 -3.30 -2.15 -0.94
CA TYR A 25 -2.58 -2.33 -2.21
C TYR A 25 -1.10 -1.96 -2.17
N LEU A 26 -0.54 -1.62 -1.00
CA LEU A 26 0.90 -1.44 -0.86
C LEU A 26 1.58 -2.81 -0.80
N VAL A 27 2.52 -3.04 -1.71
CA VAL A 27 3.30 -4.28 -1.80
C VAL A 27 4.79 -3.97 -1.78
N ILE A 28 5.60 -4.91 -1.29
CA ILE A 28 7.06 -4.79 -1.31
C ILE A 28 7.62 -5.65 -2.45
N THR A 29 8.43 -5.05 -3.32
CA THR A 29 9.12 -5.71 -4.44
C THR A 29 10.55 -5.19 -4.50
N ASP A 30 11.52 -6.11 -4.50
CA ASP A 30 12.96 -5.77 -4.53
C ASP A 30 13.38 -4.81 -3.40
N GLY A 31 12.75 -4.94 -2.23
CA GLY A 31 13.00 -4.07 -1.07
C GLY A 31 12.33 -2.69 -1.13
N GLN A 32 11.64 -2.37 -2.22
CA GLN A 32 10.93 -1.10 -2.40
C GLN A 32 9.42 -1.27 -2.34
N ILE A 33 8.71 -0.21 -1.96
CA ILE A 33 7.25 -0.16 -1.90
C ILE A 33 6.70 0.18 -3.28
N ALA A 34 5.75 -0.61 -3.75
CA ALA A 34 4.99 -0.38 -4.97
C ALA A 34 3.48 -0.41 -4.70
N CYS A 35 2.70 0.18 -5.60
CA CYS A 35 1.24 0.09 -5.56
C CYS A 35 0.77 -1.01 -6.51
N ALA A 36 -0.05 -1.93 -6.00
CA ALA A 36 -0.68 -3.00 -6.76
C ALA A 36 -2.04 -2.60 -7.37
N LYS A 37 -2.60 -1.43 -7.02
CA LYS A 37 -3.91 -0.99 -7.53
C LYS A 37 -3.82 -0.71 -9.04
N GLY A 38 -4.82 -1.17 -9.79
CA GLY A 38 -4.86 -1.15 -11.25
C GLY A 38 -4.01 -2.24 -11.92
N THR A 39 -3.37 -3.11 -11.15
CA THR A 39 -2.59 -4.26 -11.68
C THR A 39 -3.36 -5.56 -11.52
N ARG A 40 -2.87 -6.65 -12.14
CA ARG A 40 -3.44 -8.00 -11.94
C ARG A 40 -3.36 -8.48 -10.48
N ILE A 41 -2.41 -7.95 -9.69
CA ILE A 41 -2.25 -8.30 -8.28
C ILE A 41 -3.43 -7.75 -7.45
N GLN A 42 -4.08 -6.67 -7.91
CA GLN A 42 -5.23 -6.10 -7.21
C GLN A 42 -6.32 -7.14 -6.93
N GLN A 43 -6.66 -7.99 -7.92
CA GLN A 43 -7.70 -9.02 -7.77
C GLN A 43 -7.37 -10.02 -6.65
N VAL A 44 -6.09 -10.36 -6.48
CA VAL A 44 -5.64 -11.25 -5.40
C VAL A 44 -5.76 -10.56 -4.05
N ILE A 45 -5.45 -9.26 -3.99
CA ILE A 45 -5.58 -8.45 -2.76
C ILE A 45 -7.06 -8.28 -2.40
N ASP A 46 -7.92 -8.00 -3.37
CA ASP A 46 -9.37 -7.84 -3.15
C ASP A 46 -10.00 -9.11 -2.58
N SER A 47 -9.69 -10.28 -3.16
CA SER A 47 -10.14 -11.57 -2.60
C SER A 47 -9.67 -11.79 -1.16
N ARG A 48 -8.40 -11.49 -0.85
CA ARG A 48 -7.89 -11.64 0.53
C ARG A 48 -8.53 -10.67 1.52
N ARG A 49 -8.91 -9.47 1.09
CA ARG A 49 -9.66 -8.51 1.90
C ARG A 49 -11.05 -9.05 2.21
N GLU A 50 -11.76 -9.52 1.17
CA GLU A 50 -13.11 -10.07 1.31
C GLU A 50 -13.13 -11.30 2.23
N ASP A 51 -12.11 -12.15 2.14
CA ASP A 51 -11.96 -13.33 3.00
C ASP A 51 -11.51 -13.01 4.43
N GLY A 52 -11.23 -11.74 4.76
CA GLY A 52 -10.74 -11.33 6.07
C GLY A 52 -9.32 -11.80 6.41
N ASN A 53 -8.55 -12.21 5.40
CA ASN A 53 -7.18 -12.74 5.53
C ASN A 53 -6.11 -11.63 5.59
N MET A 54 -6.51 -10.36 5.71
CA MET A 54 -5.60 -9.21 5.76
C MET A 54 -6.04 -8.20 6.82
N ILE A 55 -5.06 -7.56 7.44
CA ILE A 55 -5.28 -6.48 8.42
C ILE A 55 -5.45 -5.13 7.71
N ALA A 56 -4.67 -4.88 6.66
CA ALA A 56 -4.77 -3.67 5.86
C ALA A 56 -5.97 -3.78 4.92
N MET A 57 -7.02 -3.01 5.20
CA MET A 57 -8.32 -3.10 4.52
C MET A 57 -8.70 -1.83 3.77
N GLY A 58 -7.86 -0.78 3.84
CA GLY A 58 -8.12 0.50 3.22
C GLY A 58 -8.03 0.44 1.70
N ASP A 59 -8.87 1.26 1.07
CA ASP A 59 -8.77 1.62 -0.35
C ASP A 59 -8.72 3.16 -0.42
N ASN A 60 -7.51 3.69 -0.29
CA ASN A 60 -7.34 5.11 0.05
C ASN A 60 -6.94 5.98 -1.15
N CYS A 61 -6.67 5.41 -2.32
CA CYS A 61 -6.21 6.16 -3.48
C CYS A 61 -6.56 5.47 -4.80
N GLU A 62 -6.48 6.20 -5.92
CA GLU A 62 -6.74 5.68 -7.28
C GLU A 62 -5.57 4.87 -7.89
N GLY A 63 -4.53 4.59 -7.10
CA GLY A 63 -3.31 3.92 -7.57
C GLY A 63 -2.23 4.88 -8.08
N ARG A 64 -0.98 4.44 -7.99
CA ARG A 64 0.23 5.18 -8.38
C ARG A 64 1.24 4.27 -9.06
N ILE A 65 2.04 4.79 -9.99
CA ILE A 65 3.10 4.01 -10.65
C ILE A 65 4.43 4.22 -9.92
N GLY A 66 5.26 3.19 -9.94
CA GLY A 66 6.67 3.29 -9.57
C GLY A 66 6.97 2.49 -8.32
N LYS A 67 8.19 2.71 -7.81
CA LYS A 67 8.69 2.13 -6.58
C LYS A 67 9.30 3.24 -5.74
N VAL A 68 9.10 3.18 -4.44
CA VAL A 68 9.71 4.12 -3.49
C VAL A 68 10.37 3.34 -2.36
N ASP A 69 11.52 3.81 -1.90
CA ASP A 69 12.16 3.19 -0.74
C ASP A 69 11.23 3.27 0.48
N PRO A 70 11.18 2.22 1.31
CA PRO A 70 10.40 2.24 2.53
C PRO A 70 10.79 3.46 3.39
N PRO A 71 9.83 4.12 4.06
CA PRO A 71 10.17 5.16 5.01
C PRO A 71 11.06 4.56 6.12
N GLU A 72 12.10 5.28 6.50
CA GLU A 72 12.99 4.85 7.58
C GLU A 72 12.17 4.61 8.85
N LYS A 73 12.41 3.48 9.54
CA LYS A 73 11.80 3.27 10.86
C LYS A 73 12.25 4.43 11.76
N LYS A 74 11.31 5.23 12.26
CA LYS A 74 11.63 6.14 13.36
C LYS A 74 12.09 5.26 14.54
N PRO A 75 13.27 5.55 15.15
CA PRO A 75 13.65 4.87 16.37
C PRO A 75 12.61 5.15 17.45
N GLU A 76 12.12 4.09 18.09
CA GLU A 76 11.19 4.12 19.22
C GLU A 76 11.81 4.77 20.46
#